data_AF-A0A3A0FXZ8-F1
#
_entry.id   AF-A0A3A0FXZ8-F1
#
_cell.length_a   1.000
_cell.length_b   1.000
_cell.length_c   1.000
_cell.angle_alpha   90.00
_cell.angle_beta   90.00
_cell.angle_gamma   90.00
#
_symmetry.space_group_name_H-M   'P 1'
#
loop_
_entity.id
_entity.type
_entity.pdbx_description
1 polymer ?
#
loop_
_entity_poly.entity_id
_entity_poly.type
_entity_poly.pdbx_seq_one_letter_code
_entity_poly.pdbx_strand_id
1 'polypeptide(L)'
;MSSKLADILNEMSLLLVMTSEGDEPGIKMLREYCGDIVQLEKGNPDDKELIYACESVSGKESSPEFFAAIQKFVPAALNHLERPGEGTFPDLTSNAASASANTINTDLADSVDQRFLTEYIEIHTLQLEEFEASLMEHEFKGGDVSEFTTNVKRYLHSLKGDSGSIGLIGVEKVCHF
;
A
#
# COMPACT_ATOMS: atom_id res chain seq x y z
N MET A 1 10.68 6.35 -18.75
CA MET A 1 9.96 6.43 -17.46
C MET A 1 10.30 7.74 -16.79
N SER A 2 9.28 8.56 -16.53
CA SER A 2 9.45 9.93 -16.03
C SER A 2 9.71 9.90 -14.52
N SER A 3 10.92 10.29 -14.08
CA SER A 3 11.26 10.49 -12.65
C SER A 3 10.18 11.27 -11.90
N LYS A 4 9.53 12.21 -12.59
CA LYS A 4 8.49 13.08 -12.05
C LYS A 4 7.20 12.35 -11.69
N LEU A 5 6.85 11.28 -12.39
CA LEU A 5 5.64 10.50 -12.10
C LEU A 5 5.79 9.73 -10.78
N ALA A 6 6.97 9.14 -10.56
CA ALA A 6 7.29 8.47 -9.30
C ALA A 6 7.30 9.45 -8.12
N ASP A 7 7.86 10.66 -8.31
CA ASP A 7 7.88 11.71 -7.28
C ASP A 7 6.44 12.10 -6.87
N ILE A 8 5.56 12.35 -7.84
CA ILE A 8 4.16 12.70 -7.56
C ILE A 8 3.42 11.57 -6.84
N LEU A 9 3.59 10.32 -7.28
CA LEU A 9 2.90 9.18 -6.64
C LEU A 9 3.38 8.95 -5.21
N ASN A 10 4.66 9.17 -4.92
CA ASN A 10 5.19 9.12 -3.57
C ASN A 10 4.63 10.25 -2.69
N GLU A 11 4.54 11.47 -3.21
CA GLU A 11 3.91 12.60 -2.50
C GLU A 11 2.43 12.35 -2.23
N MET A 12 1.70 11.78 -3.19
CA MET A 12 0.31 11.36 -3.02
C MET A 12 0.16 10.26 -1.95
N SER A 13 1.07 9.29 -1.92
CA SER A 13 1.07 8.23 -0.91
C SER A 13 1.27 8.80 0.50
N LEU A 14 2.20 9.75 0.66
CA LEU A 14 2.43 10.41 1.95
C LEU A 14 1.20 11.24 2.37
N LEU A 15 0.64 12.01 1.43
CA LEU A 15 -0.54 12.83 1.68
C LEU A 15 -1.75 11.96 2.07
N LEU A 16 -1.93 10.79 1.43
CA LEU A 16 -3.00 9.84 1.78
C LEU A 16 -2.94 9.31 3.21
N VAL A 17 -1.73 9.15 3.77
CA VAL A 17 -1.54 8.73 5.17
C VAL A 17 -1.91 9.85 6.14
N MET A 18 -1.73 11.12 5.72
CA MET A 18 -1.96 12.30 6.56
C MET A 18 -3.38 12.86 6.43
N THR A 19 -4.06 12.59 5.33
CA THR A 19 -5.42 13.08 5.02
C THR A 19 -6.48 12.11 5.53
N SER A 20 -7.61 12.65 5.99
CA SER A 20 -8.79 11.87 6.37
C SER A 20 -9.95 12.16 5.42
N GLU A 21 -10.98 11.32 5.42
CA GLU A 21 -12.16 11.44 4.54
C GLU A 21 -12.88 12.81 4.66
N GLY A 22 -12.71 13.53 5.77
CA GLY A 22 -13.27 14.86 5.99
C GLY A 22 -12.29 16.03 5.79
N ASP A 23 -11.04 15.77 5.38
CA ASP A 23 -10.01 16.79 5.17
C ASP A 23 -10.05 17.34 3.74
N GLU A 24 -11.01 18.25 3.51
CA GLU A 24 -11.25 18.92 2.23
C GLU A 24 -9.98 19.54 1.58
N PRO A 25 -9.08 20.23 2.33
CA PRO A 25 -7.80 20.69 1.78
C PRO A 25 -6.91 19.56 1.24
N GLY A 26 -6.78 18.45 1.96
CA GLY A 26 -5.99 17.29 1.53
C GLY A 26 -6.60 16.60 0.31
N ILE A 27 -7.92 16.42 0.31
CA ILE A 27 -8.67 15.86 -0.82
C ILE A 27 -8.50 16.73 -2.07
N LYS A 28 -8.54 18.05 -1.92
CA LYS A 28 -8.31 18.98 -3.04
C LYS A 28 -6.91 18.81 -3.63
N MET A 29 -5.87 18.73 -2.79
CA MET A 29 -4.50 18.51 -3.26
C MET A 29 -4.34 17.15 -3.96
N LEU A 30 -4.96 16.09 -3.45
CA LEU A 30 -4.97 14.78 -4.11
C LEU A 30 -5.61 14.81 -5.51
N ARG A 31 -6.67 15.61 -5.69
CA ARG A 31 -7.29 15.82 -7.02
C ARG A 31 -6.38 16.60 -7.96
N GLU A 32 -5.66 17.60 -7.46
CA GLU A 32 -4.68 18.36 -8.24
C GLU A 32 -3.56 17.43 -8.76
N TYR A 33 -3.02 16.57 -7.89
CA TYR A 33 -2.02 15.58 -8.30
C TYR A 33 -2.53 14.58 -9.36
N CYS A 34 -3.80 14.17 -9.29
CA CYS A 34 -4.38 13.34 -10.35
C CYS A 34 -4.38 14.08 -11.70
N GLY A 35 -4.70 15.39 -11.69
CA GLY A 35 -4.62 16.24 -12.88
C GLY A 35 -3.21 16.33 -13.45
N ASP A 36 -2.20 16.43 -12.59
CA ASP A 36 -0.79 16.50 -12.99
C ASP A 36 -0.31 15.19 -13.63
N ILE A 37 -0.72 14.04 -13.08
CA ILE A 37 -0.43 12.71 -13.67
C ILE A 37 -1.00 12.60 -15.08
N VAL A 38 -2.27 12.98 -15.28
CA VAL A 38 -2.93 12.94 -16.60
C VAL A 38 -2.21 13.85 -17.60
N GLN A 39 -1.74 15.02 -17.17
CA GLN A 39 -0.99 15.94 -18.05
C GLN A 39 0.41 15.40 -18.41
N LEU A 40 1.11 14.81 -17.45
CA LEU A 40 2.46 14.29 -17.64
C LEU A 40 2.47 13.10 -18.61
N GLU A 41 1.50 12.20 -18.50
CA GLU A 41 1.50 10.95 -19.28
C GLU A 41 0.63 11.01 -20.55
N LYS A 42 -0.05 12.13 -20.84
CA LYS A 42 -0.93 12.29 -22.02
C LYS A 42 -0.32 11.91 -23.37
N GLY A 43 1.02 11.91 -23.47
CA GLY A 43 1.78 11.55 -24.67
C GLY A 43 2.37 10.14 -24.69
N ASN A 44 2.24 9.36 -23.62
CA ASN A 44 2.87 8.06 -23.48
C ASN A 44 1.89 6.92 -23.83
N PRO A 45 2.10 6.16 -24.92
CA PRO A 45 1.18 5.10 -25.33
C PRO A 45 1.15 3.90 -24.37
N ASP A 46 2.17 3.72 -23.55
CA ASP A 46 2.29 2.61 -22.60
C ASP A 46 1.48 2.85 -21.31
N ASP A 47 1.17 4.11 -20.98
CA ASP A 47 0.51 4.51 -19.73
C ASP A 47 -0.99 4.81 -19.89
N LYS A 48 -1.61 4.33 -20.98
CA LYS A 48 -3.05 4.57 -21.25
C LYS A 48 -3.97 4.07 -20.14
N GLU A 49 -3.62 2.94 -19.53
CA GLU A 49 -4.40 2.36 -18.43
C GLU A 49 -4.29 3.20 -17.16
N LEU A 50 -3.09 3.72 -16.87
CA LEU A 50 -2.84 4.63 -15.75
C LEU A 50 -3.64 5.93 -15.90
N ILE A 51 -3.60 6.54 -17.09
CA ILE A 51 -4.34 7.77 -17.40
C ILE A 51 -5.85 7.55 -17.21
N TYR A 52 -6.38 6.47 -17.77
CA TYR A 52 -7.81 6.15 -17.65
C TYR A 52 -8.24 5.89 -16.20
N ALA A 53 -7.44 5.16 -15.43
CA ALA A 53 -7.69 4.94 -14.01
C ALA A 53 -7.66 6.26 -13.22
N CYS A 54 -6.71 7.14 -13.52
CA CYS A 54 -6.56 8.44 -12.87
C CYS A 54 -7.74 9.38 -13.17
N GLU A 55 -8.20 9.41 -14.43
CA GLU A 55 -9.41 10.16 -14.83
C GLU A 55 -10.68 9.62 -14.15
N SER A 56 -10.80 8.30 -14.02
CA SER A 56 -11.94 7.66 -13.33
C SER A 56 -12.00 8.01 -11.84
N VAL A 57 -10.85 8.02 -11.16
CA VAL A 57 -10.76 8.46 -9.75
C VAL A 57 -11.09 9.95 -9.64
N SER A 58 -10.51 10.79 -10.50
CA SER A 58 -10.75 12.24 -10.51
C SER A 58 -12.22 12.61 -10.75
N GLY A 59 -12.93 11.79 -11.53
CA GLY A 59 -14.35 11.97 -11.85
C GLY A 59 -15.32 11.65 -10.71
N LYS A 60 -14.86 11.12 -9.55
CA LYS A 60 -15.73 10.90 -8.39
C LYS A 60 -16.08 12.23 -7.73
N GLU A 61 -17.36 12.62 -7.75
CA GLU A 61 -17.83 13.90 -7.19
C GLU A 61 -17.86 13.91 -5.66
N SER A 62 -18.12 12.76 -5.04
CA SER A 62 -18.19 12.62 -3.58
C SER A 62 -16.80 12.47 -2.97
N SER A 63 -16.47 13.28 -1.96
CA SER A 63 -15.21 13.20 -1.18
C SER A 63 -14.96 11.78 -0.62
N PRO A 64 -15.94 11.10 0.00
CA PRO A 64 -15.86 9.68 0.37
C PRO A 64 -15.48 8.71 -0.75
N GLU A 65 -16.17 8.83 -1.90
CA GLU A 65 -15.97 7.92 -3.04
C GLU A 65 -14.62 8.16 -3.71
N PHE A 66 -14.20 9.42 -3.79
CA PHE A 66 -12.88 9.81 -4.25
C PHE A 66 -11.80 9.26 -3.33
N PHE A 67 -11.96 9.43 -2.01
CA PHE A 67 -10.97 9.00 -1.03
C PHE A 67 -10.79 7.47 -1.04
N ALA A 68 -11.89 6.71 -1.12
CA ALA A 68 -11.82 5.26 -1.27
C ALA A 68 -11.18 4.83 -2.62
N ALA A 69 -11.45 5.56 -3.70
CA ALA A 69 -10.89 5.26 -5.01
C ALA A 69 -9.40 5.59 -5.10
N ILE A 70 -8.95 6.70 -4.50
CA ILE A 70 -7.55 7.11 -4.53
C ILE A 70 -6.66 6.22 -3.64
N GLN A 71 -7.20 5.70 -2.52
CA GLN A 71 -6.52 4.69 -1.69
C GLN A 71 -6.21 3.41 -2.46
N LYS A 72 -7.06 3.02 -3.41
CA LYS A 72 -6.82 1.87 -4.29
C LYS A 72 -5.89 2.22 -5.45
N PHE A 73 -6.00 3.45 -5.98
CA PHE A 73 -5.26 3.90 -7.15
C PHE A 73 -3.76 4.06 -6.89
N VAL A 74 -3.36 4.76 -5.83
CA VAL A 74 -1.94 5.12 -5.62
C VAL A 74 -1.02 3.89 -5.50
N PRO A 75 -1.37 2.83 -4.73
CA PRO A 75 -0.58 1.61 -4.70
C PRO A 75 -0.54 0.88 -6.04
N ALA A 76 -1.65 0.87 -6.79
CA ALA A 76 -1.71 0.26 -8.12
C ALA A 76 -0.83 1.01 -9.14
N ALA A 77 -0.82 2.33 -9.08
CA ALA A 77 0.01 3.19 -9.93
C ALA A 77 1.51 3.04 -9.62
N LEU A 78 1.88 2.93 -8.34
CA LEU A 78 3.26 2.63 -7.94
C LEU A 78 3.71 1.25 -8.43
N ASN A 79 2.87 0.23 -8.33
CA ASN A 79 3.17 -1.10 -8.85
C ASN A 79 3.27 -1.10 -10.39
N HIS A 80 2.41 -0.35 -11.07
CA HIS A 80 2.49 -0.17 -12.53
C HIS A 80 3.81 0.47 -12.97
N LEU A 81 4.36 1.42 -12.18
CA LEU A 81 5.68 1.98 -12.43
C LEU A 81 6.82 0.97 -12.26
N GLU A 82 6.74 0.11 -11.25
CA GLU A 82 7.77 -0.91 -11.00
C GLU A 82 7.69 -2.07 -12.00
N ARG A 83 6.49 -2.42 -12.45
CA ARG A 83 6.19 -3.57 -13.33
C ARG A 83 5.18 -3.18 -14.42
N PRO A 84 5.63 -2.45 -15.46
CA PRO A 84 4.75 -2.04 -16.56
C PRO A 84 4.19 -3.28 -17.27
N GLY A 85 2.86 -3.42 -17.28
CA GLY A 85 2.13 -4.54 -17.90
C GLY A 85 1.63 -5.64 -16.95
N GLU A 86 2.01 -5.63 -15.67
CA GLU A 86 1.43 -6.53 -14.65
C GLU A 86 0.52 -5.80 -13.64
N GLY A 87 0.65 -4.47 -13.55
CA GLY A 87 -0.24 -3.62 -12.75
C GLY A 87 -1.59 -3.42 -13.42
N THR A 88 -2.51 -4.36 -13.24
CA THR A 88 -3.95 -4.13 -13.52
C THR A 88 -4.49 -3.15 -12.49
N PHE A 89 -5.21 -2.12 -12.93
CA PHE A 89 -6.04 -1.25 -12.07
C PHE A 89 -7.39 -1.92 -11.84
N PRO A 90 -7.56 -2.76 -10.80
CA PRO A 90 -8.78 -3.50 -10.61
C PRO A 90 -9.81 -2.52 -10.02
N ASP A 91 -11.07 -2.63 -10.43
CA ASP A 91 -12.21 -1.96 -9.77
C ASP A 91 -12.38 -0.44 -10.04
N LEU A 92 -11.49 0.21 -10.79
CA LEU A 92 -11.64 1.63 -11.18
C LEU A 92 -12.23 1.84 -12.58
N THR A 93 -12.34 0.77 -13.39
CA THR A 93 -12.62 0.84 -14.83
C THR A 93 -13.99 0.32 -15.23
N SER A 94 -14.90 0.09 -14.28
CA SER A 94 -16.17 -0.61 -14.48
C SER A 94 -17.17 0.16 -15.35
N ASN A 95 -16.97 0.09 -16.66
CA ASN A 95 -18.03 -0.08 -17.64
C ASN A 95 -17.63 -1.20 -18.62
N ALA A 96 -18.50 -2.22 -18.68
CA ALA A 96 -18.49 -3.38 -19.56
C ALA A 96 -17.62 -4.59 -19.16
N ALA A 97 -18.33 -5.58 -18.60
CA ALA A 97 -18.14 -7.01 -18.85
C ALA A 97 -16.81 -7.64 -18.38
N SER A 98 -16.77 -8.03 -17.11
CA SER A 98 -16.78 -9.45 -16.76
C SER A 98 -17.00 -9.62 -15.26
N ALA A 99 -18.10 -10.30 -14.94
CA ALA A 99 -18.23 -11.00 -13.68
C ALA A 99 -17.12 -12.08 -13.62
N SER A 100 -16.03 -11.79 -12.92
CA SER A 100 -15.15 -12.80 -12.38
C SER A 100 -14.53 -12.27 -11.10
N ALA A 101 -15.11 -12.72 -9.99
CA ALA A 101 -14.61 -12.64 -8.61
C ALA A 101 -14.19 -11.26 -8.09
N ASN A 102 -14.96 -10.79 -7.08
CA ASN A 102 -14.43 -10.04 -5.94
C ASN A 102 -12.98 -10.45 -5.67
N THR A 103 -12.05 -9.58 -6.04
CA THR A 103 -10.74 -9.54 -5.38
C THR A 103 -10.61 -8.14 -4.82
N ILE A 104 -11.48 -7.82 -3.87
CA ILE A 104 -10.98 -7.15 -2.68
C ILE A 104 -9.83 -8.07 -2.25
N ASN A 105 -8.59 -7.64 -2.43
CA ASN A 105 -7.48 -8.31 -1.76
C ASN A 105 -7.58 -7.94 -0.29
N THR A 106 -8.65 -8.42 0.34
CA THR A 106 -8.82 -8.47 1.77
C THR A 106 -7.84 -9.53 2.20
N ASP A 107 -6.62 -9.11 2.51
CA ASP A 107 -5.64 -9.86 3.29
C ASP A 107 -6.16 -10.17 4.73
N LEU A 108 -7.46 -10.03 4.98
CA LEU A 108 -8.13 -10.53 6.15
C LEU A 108 -9.03 -11.65 5.66
N ALA A 109 -8.91 -12.84 6.25
CA ALA A 109 -9.93 -13.85 6.03
C ALA A 109 -11.30 -13.27 6.45
N ASP A 110 -12.36 -13.52 5.66
CA ASP A 110 -13.71 -12.97 5.86
C ASP A 110 -14.33 -13.31 7.24
N SER A 111 -13.66 -14.17 8.03
CA SER A 111 -14.05 -14.63 9.36
C SER A 111 -13.06 -14.27 10.48
N VAL A 112 -12.12 -13.33 10.28
CA VAL A 112 -11.18 -12.94 11.35
C VAL A 112 -11.95 -12.18 12.43
N ASP A 113 -11.89 -12.70 13.65
CA ASP A 113 -12.46 -12.03 14.81
C ASP A 113 -11.62 -10.78 15.14
N GLN A 114 -12.30 -9.63 15.15
CA GLN A 114 -11.71 -8.31 15.33
C GLN A 114 -10.85 -8.19 16.60
N ARG A 115 -11.10 -9.02 17.61
CA ARG A 115 -10.28 -9.08 18.83
C ARG A 115 -8.88 -9.61 18.56
N PHE A 116 -8.73 -10.60 17.68
CA PHE A 116 -7.42 -11.12 17.27
C PHE A 116 -6.65 -10.12 16.43
N LEU A 117 -7.34 -9.30 15.63
CA LEU A 117 -6.71 -8.20 14.89
C LEU A 117 -6.15 -7.14 15.84
N THR A 118 -6.92 -6.71 16.84
CA THR A 118 -6.44 -5.76 17.83
C THR A 118 -5.25 -6.32 18.62
N GLU A 119 -5.35 -7.56 19.09
CA GLU A 119 -4.27 -8.23 19.83
C GLU A 119 -3.00 -8.40 18.96
N TYR A 120 -3.16 -8.78 17.70
CA TYR A 120 -2.08 -8.87 16.72
C TYR A 120 -1.37 -7.52 16.53
N ILE A 121 -2.14 -6.44 16.33
CA ILE A 121 -1.58 -5.09 16.15
C ILE A 121 -0.83 -4.65 17.41
N GLU A 122 -1.40 -4.84 18.59
CA GLU A 122 -0.77 -4.46 19.86
C GLU A 122 0.54 -5.23 20.10
N ILE A 123 0.52 -6.56 19.92
CA ILE A 123 1.69 -7.41 20.11
C ILE A 123 2.81 -7.03 19.13
N HIS A 124 2.50 -6.92 17.84
CA HIS A 124 3.54 -6.66 16.84
C HIS A 124 4.03 -5.21 16.83
N THR A 125 3.23 -4.25 17.29
CA THR A 125 3.71 -2.87 17.51
C THR A 125 4.81 -2.86 18.57
N LEU A 126 4.57 -3.51 19.72
CA LEU A 126 5.57 -3.61 20.78
C LEU A 126 6.81 -4.38 20.32
N GLN A 127 6.64 -5.50 19.63
CA GLN A 127 7.76 -6.29 19.13
C GLN A 127 8.56 -5.57 18.03
N LEU A 128 7.93 -4.72 17.21
CA LEU A 128 8.62 -3.86 16.25
C LEU A 128 9.53 -2.86 16.96
N GLU A 129 9.04 -2.22 18.03
CA GLU A 129 9.83 -1.29 18.84
C GLU A 129 11.03 -1.99 19.50
N GLU A 130 10.83 -3.19 20.06
CA GLU A 130 11.90 -4.00 20.62
C GLU A 130 12.92 -4.43 19.55
N PHE A 131 12.44 -4.79 18.36
CA PHE A 131 13.27 -5.16 17.22
C PHE A 131 14.12 -3.99 16.73
N GLU A 132 13.54 -2.80 16.59
CA GLU A 132 14.24 -1.57 16.22
C GLU A 132 15.29 -1.19 17.27
N ALA A 133 14.94 -1.27 18.56
CA ALA A 133 15.89 -1.02 19.64
C ALA A 133 17.09 -1.99 19.59
N SER A 134 16.85 -3.27 19.31
CA SER A 134 17.91 -4.27 19.15
C SER A 134 18.80 -4.01 17.93
N LEU A 135 18.22 -3.55 16.82
CA LEU A 135 18.95 -3.13 15.61
C LEU A 135 19.87 -1.94 15.90
N MET A 136 19.32 -0.90 16.55
CA MET A 136 20.08 0.29 16.94
C MET A 136 21.19 -0.07 17.93
N GLU A 137 20.94 -0.94 18.90
CA GLU A 137 21.96 -1.36 19.86
C GLU A 137 23.13 -2.09 19.19
N HIS A 138 22.84 -2.96 18.22
CA HIS A 138 23.86 -3.63 17.43
C HIS A 138 24.66 -2.64 16.55
N GLU A 139 24.00 -1.65 15.93
CA GLU A 139 24.66 -0.63 15.10
C GLU A 139 25.58 0.28 15.92
N PHE A 140 25.15 0.71 17.11
CA PHE A 140 25.89 1.67 17.93
C PHE A 140 26.95 1.06 18.83
N LYS A 141 26.71 -0.12 19.42
CA LYS A 141 27.63 -0.72 20.41
C LYS A 141 28.55 -1.77 19.80
N GLY A 142 28.21 -2.30 18.62
CA GLY A 142 28.81 -3.50 18.08
C GLY A 142 28.42 -4.72 18.90
N GLY A 143 28.00 -5.78 18.23
CA GLY A 143 27.57 -7.03 18.86
C GLY A 143 27.98 -8.25 18.04
N ASP A 144 27.71 -9.44 18.58
CA ASP A 144 27.88 -10.67 17.81
C ASP A 144 26.84 -10.70 16.68
N VAL A 145 27.32 -10.55 15.44
CA VAL A 145 26.52 -10.57 14.22
C VAL A 145 25.69 -11.85 14.11
N SER A 146 26.17 -12.98 14.64
CA SER A 146 25.46 -14.25 14.66
C SER A 146 24.25 -14.22 15.58
N GLU A 147 24.40 -13.62 16.77
CA GLU A 147 23.32 -13.47 17.75
C GLU A 147 22.25 -12.50 17.23
N PHE A 148 22.70 -11.37 16.67
CA PHE A 148 21.82 -10.39 16.04
C PHE A 148 21.01 -11.00 14.87
N THR A 149 21.67 -11.71 13.96
CA THR A 149 21.01 -12.39 12.83
C THR A 149 20.00 -13.44 13.32
N THR A 150 20.29 -14.12 14.43
CA THR A 150 19.38 -15.11 15.02
C THR A 150 18.13 -14.44 15.59
N ASN A 151 18.28 -13.30 16.26
CA ASN A 151 17.15 -12.52 16.78
C ASN A 151 16.26 -11.97 15.66
N VAL A 152 16.87 -11.42 14.59
CA VAL A 152 16.15 -10.97 13.40
C VAL A 152 15.33 -12.09 12.76
N LYS A 153 15.96 -13.25 12.54
CA LYS A 153 15.26 -14.42 11.97
C LYS A 153 14.12 -14.91 12.85
N ARG A 154 14.31 -14.91 14.17
CA ARG A 154 13.27 -15.34 15.12
C ARG A 154 12.06 -14.41 15.06
N TYR A 155 12.30 -13.11 15.11
CA TYR A 155 11.23 -12.11 15.03
C TYR A 155 10.43 -12.23 13.73
N LEU A 156 11.13 -12.28 12.60
CA LEU A 156 10.52 -12.43 11.28
C LEU A 156 9.76 -13.75 11.11
N HIS A 157 10.24 -14.83 11.72
CA HIS A 157 9.54 -16.13 11.72
C HIS A 157 8.24 -16.09 12.54
N SER A 158 8.25 -15.43 13.70
CA SER A 158 7.05 -15.20 14.51
C SER A 158 6.04 -14.34 13.76
N LEU A 159 6.47 -13.18 13.24
CA LEU A 159 5.61 -12.28 12.48
C LEU A 159 4.96 -12.98 11.27
N LYS A 160 5.72 -13.83 10.54
CA LYS A 160 5.18 -14.66 9.46
C LYS A 160 4.08 -15.60 9.96
N GLY A 161 4.34 -16.35 11.04
CA GLY A 161 3.40 -17.33 11.59
C GLY A 161 2.10 -16.68 12.06
N ASP A 162 2.23 -15.56 12.77
CA ASP A 162 1.11 -14.82 13.30
C ASP A 162 0.30 -14.16 12.16
N SER A 163 0.97 -13.57 11.17
CA SER A 163 0.34 -13.01 9.96
C SER A 163 -0.47 -14.06 9.19
N GLY A 164 0.11 -15.24 8.97
CA GLY A 164 -0.55 -16.35 8.29
C GLY A 164 -1.77 -16.87 9.05
N SER A 165 -1.73 -16.82 10.39
CA SER A 165 -2.85 -17.26 11.24
C SER A 165 -4.09 -16.35 11.15
N ILE A 166 -3.88 -15.06 10.88
CA ILE A 166 -4.96 -14.08 10.70
C ILE A 166 -5.25 -13.75 9.23
N GLY A 167 -4.60 -14.46 8.30
CA GLY A 167 -4.87 -14.33 6.87
C GLY A 167 -4.19 -13.14 6.17
N LEU A 168 -3.27 -12.42 6.85
CA LEU A 168 -2.47 -11.32 6.27
C LEU A 168 -1.40 -11.87 5.32
N ILE A 169 -1.83 -12.37 4.16
CA ILE A 169 -0.96 -13.06 3.19
C ILE A 169 0.13 -12.13 2.64
N GLY A 170 -0.13 -10.82 2.54
CA GLY A 170 0.87 -9.82 2.17
C GLY A 170 2.03 -9.74 3.16
N VAL A 171 1.74 -9.69 4.47
CA VAL A 171 2.76 -9.66 5.52
C VAL A 171 3.49 -11.00 5.62
N GLU A 172 2.77 -12.11 5.49
CA GLU A 172 3.36 -13.45 5.44
C GLU A 172 4.38 -13.58 4.30
N LYS A 173 4.05 -13.06 3.10
CA LYS A 173 4.93 -13.08 1.91
C LYS A 173 6.17 -12.20 2.08
N VAL A 174 6.03 -11.01 2.63
CA VAL A 174 7.18 -10.12 2.90
C VAL A 174 8.10 -10.73 3.95
N CYS A 175 7.53 -11.45 4.92
CA CYS A 175 8.29 -12.13 5.96
C CYS A 175 8.78 -13.54 5.56
N HIS A 176 8.70 -13.89 4.28
CA HIS A 176 9.13 -15.19 3.77
C HIS A 176 10.64 -15.17 3.42
N PHE A 177 11.47 -15.63 4.36
CA PHE A 177 12.93 -15.77 4.21
C PHE A 177 13.37 -17.23 4.13
#